data_AF-A0A9D9ZHC4-F1
#
_entry.id   AF-A0A9D9ZHC4-F1
#
_cell.length_a   1.000
_cell.length_b   1.000
_cell.length_c   1.000
_cell.angle_alpha   90.00
_cell.angle_beta   90.00
_cell.angle_gamma   90.00
#
_symmetry.space_group_name_H-M   'P 1'
#
loop_
_entity.id
_entity.type
_entity.pdbx_description
1 polymer ?
#
loop_
_entity_poly.entity_id
_entity_poly.type
_entity_poly.pdbx_seq_one_letter_code
_entity_poly.pdbx_strand_id
1 'polypeptide(L)'
;MAKKFKFNFIKIFITLFCLGILFTVGREVFSRHFFNERMTVIPNVVNLNEKDAIKYLKEAGLKVKVINSKSEKVPLDAVFIQYPLPGKTIKVNRTVQIWVNNGESQIVPNIVGLELLEARSLLQGDNIQIEKIDYQPSNEKFNTVIGVYPKPGTKLEINQKISILVSSQKIVDPSTMPNLIGLDLNDSKVLLEQIGLSLGKTSYSEDSTLPVNTVMSTNPAPGEKINKGQSISLVINRGVQAKKTGPSVEEIINETNKNIENNEIENIINETLNKIEQRDNVKNNQGGQNDAGESNTGN
;
A
#
# COMPACT_ATOMS: atom_id res chain seq x y z
N MET A 1 66.42 57.56 -21.95
CA MET A 1 65.85 56.88 -23.14
C MET A 1 64.39 56.55 -22.87
N ALA A 2 63.44 57.21 -23.53
CA ALA A 2 62.01 56.90 -23.40
C ALA A 2 61.56 56.00 -24.55
N LYS A 3 61.12 54.78 -24.23
CA LYS A 3 60.70 53.75 -25.18
C LYS A 3 59.30 54.12 -25.72
N LYS A 4 59.20 54.56 -27.00
CA LYS A 4 57.91 54.87 -27.64
C LYS A 4 57.05 53.62 -27.74
N PHE A 5 56.00 53.55 -26.93
CA PHE A 5 55.02 52.46 -26.90
C PHE A 5 54.07 52.59 -28.09
N LYS A 6 54.16 51.71 -29.09
CA LYS A 6 53.22 51.68 -30.22
C LYS A 6 51.90 51.05 -29.75
N PHE A 7 50.88 51.88 -29.55
CA PHE A 7 49.55 51.46 -29.13
C PHE A 7 48.86 50.72 -30.29
N ASN A 8 48.69 49.40 -30.16
CA ASN A 8 48.07 48.57 -31.17
C ASN A 8 46.55 48.50 -30.90
N PHE A 9 45.82 49.55 -31.29
CA PHE A 9 44.37 49.68 -31.05
C PHE A 9 43.56 48.46 -31.52
N ILE A 10 43.99 47.83 -32.61
CA ILE A 10 43.39 46.59 -33.14
C ILE A 10 43.49 45.44 -32.12
N LYS A 11 44.63 45.28 -31.43
CA LYS A 11 44.77 44.24 -30.40
C LYS A 11 43.87 44.51 -29.21
N ILE A 12 43.73 45.77 -28.79
CA ILE A 12 42.86 46.16 -27.68
C ILE A 12 41.39 45.87 -28.02
N PHE A 13 40.97 46.17 -29.24
CA PHE A 13 39.62 45.90 -29.70
C PHE A 13 39.32 44.40 -29.75
N ILE A 14 40.25 43.59 -30.26
CA ILE A 14 40.14 42.12 -30.27
C ILE A 14 40.09 41.57 -28.84
N THR A 15 40.90 42.10 -27.92
CA THR A 15 40.92 41.64 -26.53
C THR A 15 39.61 41.94 -25.81
N LEU A 16 39.05 43.15 -26.01
CA LEU A 16 37.73 43.54 -25.49
C LEU A 16 36.60 42.69 -26.08
N PHE A 17 36.67 42.39 -27.38
CA PHE A 17 35.69 41.53 -28.05
C PHE A 17 35.73 40.09 -27.50
N CYS A 18 36.92 39.52 -27.31
CA CYS A 18 37.08 38.21 -26.68
C CYS A 18 36.59 38.21 -25.22
N LEU A 19 36.86 39.27 -24.44
CA LEU A 19 36.33 39.40 -23.08
C LEU A 19 34.81 39.46 -23.05
N GLY A 20 34.21 40.19 -24.00
CA GLY A 20 32.75 40.28 -24.15
C GLY A 20 32.12 38.93 -24.43
N ILE A 21 32.70 38.13 -25.34
CA ILE A 21 32.25 36.77 -25.63
C ILE A 21 32.42 35.85 -24.41
N LEU A 22 33.55 35.95 -23.71
CA LEU A 22 33.79 35.14 -22.53
C LEU A 22 32.80 35.46 -21.40
N PHE A 23 32.42 36.74 -21.26
CA PHE A 23 31.42 37.18 -20.30
C PHE A 23 30.02 36.69 -20.67
N THR A 24 29.61 36.74 -21.95
CA THR A 24 28.29 36.28 -22.37
C THR A 24 28.14 34.76 -22.22
N VAL A 25 29.14 33.99 -22.67
CA VAL A 25 29.18 32.53 -22.51
C VAL A 25 29.30 32.17 -21.02
N GLY A 26 30.16 32.86 -20.28
CA GLY A 26 30.34 32.67 -18.84
C GLY A 26 29.05 32.93 -18.06
N ARG A 27 28.32 34.01 -18.40
CA ARG A 27 27.01 34.33 -17.80
C ARG A 27 25.97 33.25 -18.09
N GLU A 28 25.95 32.70 -19.30
CA GLU A 28 24.98 31.66 -19.68
C GLU A 28 25.28 30.33 -18.99
N VAL A 29 26.54 29.91 -18.97
CA VAL A 29 26.99 28.71 -18.24
C VAL A 29 26.75 28.88 -16.74
N PHE A 30 27.07 30.04 -16.18
CA PHE A 30 26.80 30.39 -14.78
C PHE A 30 25.30 30.36 -14.48
N SER A 31 24.47 30.95 -15.35
CA SER A 31 23.01 30.96 -15.16
C SER A 31 22.44 29.55 -15.17
N ARG A 32 22.84 28.71 -16.14
CA ARG A 32 22.40 27.31 -16.20
C ARG A 32 22.90 26.46 -15.03
N HIS A 33 24.10 26.74 -14.52
CA HIS A 33 24.70 26.01 -13.41
C HIS A 33 24.10 26.39 -12.05
N PHE A 34 23.80 27.67 -11.82
CA PHE A 34 23.29 28.18 -10.54
C PHE A 34 21.76 28.34 -10.50
N PHE A 35 21.10 28.56 -11.63
CA PHE A 35 19.65 28.74 -11.73
C PHE A 35 19.04 27.63 -12.60
N ASN A 36 18.54 26.58 -11.93
CA ASN A 36 17.72 25.55 -12.59
C ASN A 36 16.38 26.17 -13.04
N GLU A 37 16.21 26.39 -14.34
CA GLU A 37 14.97 26.94 -14.94
C GLU A 37 13.89 25.89 -15.18
N ARG A 38 14.21 24.60 -15.00
CA ARG A 38 13.24 23.51 -15.22
C ARG A 38 12.11 23.58 -14.19
N MET A 39 10.89 23.67 -14.70
CA MET A 39 9.64 23.70 -13.94
C MET A 39 8.97 22.32 -14.01
N THR A 40 8.29 21.95 -12.93
CA THR A 40 7.52 20.71 -12.81
C THR A 40 6.22 20.98 -12.07
N VAL A 41 5.18 20.20 -12.36
CA VAL A 41 3.89 20.29 -11.65
C VAL A 41 3.96 19.40 -10.42
N ILE A 42 3.51 19.90 -9.27
CA ILE A 42 3.45 19.11 -8.04
C ILE A 42 2.37 18.03 -8.18
N PRO A 43 2.74 16.74 -8.18
CA PRO A 43 1.78 15.64 -8.19
C PRO A 43 0.93 15.63 -6.91
N ASN A 44 -0.32 15.19 -7.00
CA ASN A 44 -1.13 14.90 -5.82
C ASN A 44 -0.75 13.54 -5.25
N VAL A 45 -0.29 13.52 -4.00
CA VAL A 45 0.06 12.28 -3.30
C VAL A 45 -0.75 12.04 -2.03
N VAL A 46 -1.78 12.86 -1.80
CA VAL A 46 -2.71 12.65 -0.67
C VAL A 46 -3.47 11.33 -0.87
N ASN A 47 -3.65 10.58 0.22
CA ASN A 47 -4.20 9.22 0.29
C ASN A 47 -3.36 8.13 -0.38
N LEU A 48 -2.17 8.45 -0.91
CA LEU A 48 -1.24 7.43 -1.37
C LEU A 48 -0.42 6.88 -0.20
N ASN A 49 0.07 5.64 -0.36
CA ASN A 49 1.06 5.06 0.53
C ASN A 49 2.36 5.88 0.51
N GLU A 50 3.07 5.97 1.63
CA GLU A 50 4.33 6.71 1.76
C GLU A 50 5.33 6.36 0.64
N LYS A 51 5.51 5.07 0.34
CA LYS A 51 6.46 4.59 -0.67
C LYS A 51 6.09 5.08 -2.07
N ASP A 52 4.80 5.00 -2.41
CA ASP A 52 4.29 5.42 -3.70
C ASP A 52 4.34 6.95 -3.82
N ALA A 53 3.96 7.68 -2.76
CA ALA A 53 4.05 9.13 -2.71
C ALA A 53 5.49 9.63 -2.93
N ILE A 54 6.47 9.01 -2.26
CA ILE A 54 7.89 9.33 -2.43
C ILE A 54 8.33 9.07 -3.87
N LYS A 55 7.90 7.96 -4.46
CA LYS A 55 8.21 7.60 -5.85
C LYS A 55 7.67 8.66 -6.81
N TYR A 56 6.38 8.99 -6.75
CA TYR A 56 5.75 9.98 -7.63
C TYR A 56 6.40 11.37 -7.54
N LEU A 57 6.71 11.83 -6.32
CA LEU A 57 7.37 13.13 -6.14
C LEU A 57 8.80 13.13 -6.70
N LYS A 58 9.56 12.04 -6.53
CA LYS A 58 10.91 11.91 -7.09
C LYS A 58 10.90 11.84 -8.61
N GLU A 59 9.95 11.11 -9.21
CA GLU A 59 9.75 11.05 -10.66
C GLU A 59 9.41 12.43 -11.25
N ALA A 60 8.68 13.26 -10.51
CA ALA A 60 8.44 14.67 -10.86
C ALA A 60 9.67 15.58 -10.67
N GLY A 61 10.81 15.06 -10.23
CA GLY A 61 12.04 15.82 -10.01
C GLY A 61 12.03 16.65 -8.73
N LEU A 62 11.21 16.27 -7.74
CA LEU A 62 11.07 16.96 -6.46
C LEU A 62 11.79 16.20 -5.34
N LYS A 63 12.28 16.95 -4.35
CA LYS A 63 12.79 16.38 -3.09
C LYS A 63 11.63 16.16 -2.14
N VAL A 64 11.68 15.13 -1.31
CA VAL A 64 10.60 14.81 -0.36
C VAL A 64 11.13 14.94 1.05
N LYS A 65 10.36 15.59 1.92
CA LYS A 65 10.56 15.59 3.37
C LYS A 65 9.34 14.95 4.02
N VAL A 66 9.53 13.78 4.59
CA VAL A 66 8.47 13.07 5.32
C VAL A 66 8.38 13.63 6.73
N ILE A 67 7.17 13.93 7.18
CA ILE A 67 6.85 14.37 8.54
C ILE A 67 5.86 13.37 9.12
N ASN A 68 6.32 12.58 10.07
CA ASN A 68 5.48 11.56 10.66
C ASN A 68 4.50 12.21 11.65
N SER A 69 3.24 11.82 11.59
CA SER A 69 2.19 12.32 12.48
C SER A 69 1.13 11.26 12.72
N LYS A 70 0.27 11.48 13.72
CA LYS A 70 -0.91 10.67 13.98
C LYS A 70 -2.13 11.31 13.33
N SER A 71 -2.98 10.50 12.70
CA SER A 71 -4.32 10.85 12.25
C SER A 71 -5.25 9.65 12.37
N GLU A 72 -6.42 9.81 13.00
CA GLU A 72 -7.41 8.72 13.10
C GLU A 72 -8.27 8.61 11.82
N LYS A 73 -8.25 9.63 10.97
CA LYS A 73 -9.12 9.74 9.79
C LYS A 73 -8.58 9.04 8.55
N VAL A 74 -7.30 8.66 8.58
CA VAL A 74 -6.57 8.16 7.40
C VAL A 74 -5.91 6.82 7.78
N PRO A 75 -5.79 5.85 6.87
CA PRO A 75 -5.10 4.60 7.15
C PRO A 75 -3.64 4.82 7.61
N LEU A 76 -3.08 3.83 8.32
CA LEU A 76 -1.65 3.78 8.60
C LEU A 76 -0.86 3.79 7.28
N ASP A 77 0.31 4.44 7.30
CA ASP A 77 1.26 4.55 6.19
C ASP A 77 0.76 5.34 4.97
N ALA A 78 -0.35 6.09 5.13
CA ALA A 78 -0.91 6.93 4.07
C ALA A 78 -0.66 8.42 4.32
N VAL A 79 -0.39 9.15 3.23
CA VAL A 79 -0.21 10.61 3.26
C VAL A 79 -1.56 11.29 3.47
N PHE A 80 -1.67 12.13 4.49
CA PHE A 80 -2.91 12.89 4.74
C PHE A 80 -2.77 14.39 4.48
N ILE A 81 -1.54 14.93 4.51
CA ILE A 81 -1.26 16.33 4.15
C ILE A 81 -0.06 16.40 3.22
N GLN A 82 -0.11 17.33 2.26
CA GLN A 82 1.00 17.64 1.37
C GLN A 82 1.18 19.16 1.29
N TYR A 83 2.44 19.62 1.33
CA TYR A 83 2.80 21.01 1.13
C TYR A 83 4.08 21.15 0.28
N PRO A 84 4.12 22.00 -0.76
CA PRO A 84 3.02 22.84 -1.26
C PRO A 84 1.87 22.02 -1.86
N LEU A 85 0.70 22.65 -2.01
CA LEU A 85 -0.50 22.01 -2.56
C LEU A 85 -0.28 21.47 -3.98
N PRO A 86 -0.94 20.36 -4.34
CA PRO A 86 -0.80 19.76 -5.67
C PRO A 86 -1.30 20.67 -6.79
N GLY A 87 -0.83 20.41 -8.02
CA GLY A 87 -1.20 21.15 -9.23
C GLY A 87 -0.47 22.49 -9.41
N LYS A 88 0.28 22.98 -8.41
CA LYS A 88 1.13 24.15 -8.59
C LYS A 88 2.40 23.81 -9.38
N THR A 89 2.87 24.76 -10.18
CA THR A 89 4.14 24.62 -10.91
C THR A 89 5.29 25.20 -10.09
N ILE A 90 6.31 24.39 -9.83
CA ILE A 90 7.51 24.80 -9.08
C ILE A 90 8.79 24.39 -9.80
N LYS A 91 9.92 24.99 -9.42
CA LYS A 91 11.23 24.58 -9.94
C LYS A 91 11.57 23.17 -9.46
N VAL A 92 12.23 22.38 -10.30
CA VAL A 92 12.78 21.07 -9.91
C VAL A 92 13.74 21.20 -8.71
N ASN A 93 13.96 20.10 -7.99
CA ASN A 93 14.75 20.01 -6.75
C ASN A 93 14.20 20.77 -5.55
N ARG A 94 13.01 21.39 -5.66
CA ARG A 94 12.29 21.93 -4.51
C ARG A 94 11.78 20.80 -3.62
N THR A 95 11.69 21.08 -2.33
CA THR A 95 11.25 20.11 -1.32
C THR A 95 9.75 20.20 -1.12
N VAL A 96 9.06 19.08 -1.29
CA VAL A 96 7.66 18.87 -0.89
C VAL A 96 7.66 18.14 0.45
N GLN A 97 6.94 18.69 1.41
CA GLN A 97 6.69 18.10 2.70
C GLN A 97 5.41 17.26 2.62
N ILE A 98 5.45 16.04 3.11
CA ILE A 98 4.29 15.17 3.23
C ILE A 98 4.13 14.75 4.68
N TRP A 99 2.90 14.77 5.18
CA TRP A 99 2.57 14.21 6.48
C TRP A 99 1.97 12.84 6.27
N VAL A 100 2.64 11.83 6.82
CA VAL A 100 2.21 10.45 6.74
C VAL A 100 1.61 10.07 8.09
N ASN A 101 0.48 9.36 8.05
CA ASN A 101 -0.10 8.79 9.25
C ASN A 101 0.67 7.54 9.64
N ASN A 102 1.72 7.70 10.43
CA ASN A 102 2.50 6.56 10.90
C ASN A 102 2.03 6.09 12.30
N GLY A 103 1.22 6.88 13.01
CA GLY A 103 0.79 6.56 14.38
C GLY A 103 1.73 7.13 15.45
N GLU A 104 1.74 6.54 16.64
CA GLU A 104 2.58 6.99 17.77
C GLU A 104 3.89 6.20 17.83
N SER A 105 4.95 6.84 18.33
CA SER A 105 6.22 6.14 18.57
C SER A 105 6.07 5.25 19.80
N GLN A 106 6.27 3.95 19.61
CA GLN A 106 6.17 2.92 20.63
C GLN A 106 7.55 2.61 21.24
N ILE A 107 7.56 1.98 22.41
CA ILE A 107 8.78 1.48 23.04
C ILE A 107 8.72 -0.04 22.99
N VAL A 108 9.84 -0.69 22.67
CA VAL A 108 9.91 -2.16 22.68
C VAL A 108 9.64 -2.68 24.10
N PRO A 109 8.57 -3.44 24.33
CA PRO A 109 8.28 -4.02 25.63
C PRO A 109 9.28 -5.12 25.98
N ASN A 110 9.41 -5.41 27.27
CA ASN A 110 10.22 -6.54 27.70
C ASN A 110 9.42 -7.84 27.59
N ILE A 111 9.61 -8.54 26.47
CA ILE A 111 8.97 -9.83 26.18
C ILE A 111 9.91 -11.03 26.35
N VAL A 112 11.16 -10.80 26.77
CA VAL A 112 12.14 -11.87 26.97
C VAL A 112 11.75 -12.71 28.18
N GLY A 113 11.74 -14.03 28.01
CA GLY A 113 11.30 -15.00 29.01
C GLY A 113 9.81 -15.33 28.96
N LEU A 114 9.01 -14.60 28.17
CA LEU A 114 7.60 -14.92 27.95
C LEU A 114 7.46 -16.06 26.94
N GLU A 115 6.34 -16.78 27.01
CA GLU A 115 5.94 -17.72 25.97
C GLU A 115 5.53 -16.95 24.71
N LEU A 116 5.81 -17.50 23.52
CA LEU A 116 5.54 -16.86 22.23
C LEU A 116 4.09 -16.37 22.11
N LEU A 117 3.12 -17.15 22.61
CA LEU A 117 1.71 -16.78 22.57
C LEU A 117 1.41 -15.53 23.42
N GLU A 118 1.94 -15.48 24.64
CA GLU A 118 1.80 -14.35 25.55
C GLU A 118 2.49 -13.10 24.98
N ALA A 119 3.72 -13.27 24.46
CA ALA A 119 4.46 -12.20 23.81
C ALA A 119 3.69 -11.62 22.62
N ARG A 120 3.07 -12.46 21.78
CA ARG A 120 2.23 -12.00 20.66
C ARG A 120 1.03 -11.19 21.12
N SER A 121 0.34 -11.65 22.17
CA SER A 121 -0.82 -10.94 22.72
C SER A 121 -0.44 -9.55 23.22
N LEU A 122 0.69 -9.45 23.92
CA LEU A 122 1.22 -8.18 24.43
C LEU A 122 1.59 -7.22 23.29
N LEU A 123 2.33 -7.72 22.28
CA LEU A 123 2.73 -6.91 21.13
C LEU A 123 1.52 -6.44 20.30
N GLN A 124 0.49 -7.26 20.17
CA GLN A 124 -0.75 -6.87 19.51
C GLN A 124 -1.49 -5.77 20.29
N GLY A 125 -1.52 -5.85 21.63
CA GLY A 125 -2.07 -4.80 22.49
C GLY A 125 -1.35 -3.45 22.32
N ASP A 126 -0.03 -3.50 22.16
CA ASP A 126 0.80 -2.30 21.91
C ASP A 126 0.79 -1.85 20.44
N ASN A 127 0.10 -2.57 19.54
CA ASN A 127 0.13 -2.36 18.09
C ASN A 127 1.56 -2.40 17.49
N ILE A 128 2.41 -3.27 18.03
CA ILE A 128 3.78 -3.53 17.55
C ILE A 128 3.74 -4.75 16.63
N GLN A 129 4.24 -4.58 15.40
CA GLN A 129 4.27 -5.65 14.41
C GLN A 129 5.57 -6.46 14.46
N ILE A 130 5.45 -7.77 14.29
CA ILE A 130 6.58 -8.69 14.18
C ILE A 130 6.99 -8.79 12.71
N GLU A 131 8.26 -8.56 12.41
CA GLU A 131 8.85 -8.75 11.09
C GLU A 131 9.18 -10.23 10.83
N LYS A 132 9.88 -10.83 11.79
CA LYS A 132 10.44 -12.17 11.68
C LYS A 132 10.49 -12.85 13.04
N ILE A 133 10.31 -14.17 13.02
CA ILE A 133 10.56 -15.03 14.16
C ILE A 133 11.64 -16.02 13.75
N ASP A 134 12.73 -16.03 14.50
CA ASP A 134 13.82 -16.99 14.35
C ASP A 134 13.79 -18.00 15.50
N TYR A 135 14.16 -19.24 15.21
CA TYR A 135 14.22 -20.31 16.21
C TYR A 135 15.65 -20.75 16.43
N GLN A 136 16.07 -20.82 17.70
CA GLN A 136 17.41 -21.26 18.05
C GLN A 136 17.38 -22.28 19.21
N PRO A 137 18.18 -23.36 19.13
CA PRO A 137 18.33 -24.29 20.24
C PRO A 137 18.89 -23.57 21.47
N SER A 138 18.19 -23.67 22.60
CA SER A 138 18.60 -23.07 23.86
C SER A 138 18.18 -23.95 25.06
N ASN A 139 18.64 -23.60 26.26
CA ASN A 139 18.24 -24.31 27.48
C ASN A 139 16.85 -23.88 27.99
N GLU A 140 16.28 -22.82 27.42
CA GLU A 140 14.93 -22.36 27.75
C GLU A 140 13.86 -23.32 27.21
N LYS A 141 12.69 -23.30 27.83
CA LYS A 141 11.54 -24.10 27.39
C LYS A 141 11.22 -23.78 25.93
N PHE A 142 10.74 -24.78 25.20
CA PHE A 142 10.26 -24.60 23.84
C PHE A 142 9.25 -23.43 23.78
N ASN A 143 9.31 -22.60 22.73
CA ASN A 143 8.50 -21.39 22.52
C ASN A 143 8.75 -20.23 23.49
N THR A 144 9.78 -20.30 24.33
CA THR A 144 10.16 -19.13 25.15
C THR A 144 10.90 -18.12 24.30
N VAL A 145 10.52 -16.85 24.37
CA VAL A 145 11.25 -15.76 23.72
C VAL A 145 12.57 -15.56 24.43
N ILE A 146 13.68 -15.77 23.72
CA ILE A 146 15.03 -15.64 24.25
C ILE A 146 15.71 -14.34 23.83
N GLY A 147 15.18 -13.65 22.82
CA GLY A 147 15.72 -12.39 22.37
C GLY A 147 14.70 -11.59 21.55
N VAL A 148 14.89 -10.27 21.54
CA VAL A 148 14.13 -9.36 20.71
C VAL A 148 15.06 -8.28 20.16
N TYR A 149 14.82 -7.90 18.91
CA TYR A 149 15.53 -6.82 18.23
C TYR A 149 14.53 -5.83 17.61
N PRO A 150 14.64 -4.51 17.89
CA PRO A 150 15.59 -3.87 18.80
C PRO A 150 15.42 -4.30 20.27
N LYS A 151 16.42 -4.01 21.13
CA LYS A 151 16.40 -4.42 22.54
C LYS A 151 15.21 -3.79 23.30
N PRO A 152 14.69 -4.43 24.37
CA PRO A 152 13.66 -3.84 25.20
C PRO A 152 14.02 -2.43 25.70
N GLY A 153 13.04 -1.54 25.77
CA GLY A 153 13.23 -0.12 26.11
C GLY A 153 13.72 0.75 24.96
N THR A 154 14.00 0.18 23.78
CA THR A 154 14.32 0.97 22.59
C THR A 154 13.07 1.68 22.10
N LYS A 155 13.18 2.98 21.80
CA LYS A 155 12.13 3.73 21.12
C LYS A 155 12.09 3.31 19.66
N LEU A 156 10.96 2.74 19.23
CA LEU A 156 10.74 2.34 17.86
C LEU A 156 10.49 3.57 16.99
N GLU A 157 11.14 3.57 15.82
CA GLU A 157 10.69 4.40 14.72
C GLU A 157 9.28 4.00 14.33
N ILE A 158 8.57 4.93 13.73
CA ILE A 158 7.15 4.72 13.48
C ILE A 158 7.00 3.70 12.33
N ASN A 159 6.06 2.74 12.47
CA ASN A 159 5.95 1.54 11.63
C ASN A 159 7.16 0.58 11.68
N GLN A 160 8.13 0.81 12.57
CA GLN A 160 9.25 -0.12 12.73
C GLN A 160 8.73 -1.44 13.32
N LYS A 161 9.05 -2.53 12.64
CA LYS A 161 8.75 -3.89 13.09
C LYS A 161 9.88 -4.42 13.98
N ILE A 162 9.56 -5.41 14.81
CA ILE A 162 10.54 -6.09 15.65
C ILE A 162 10.79 -7.52 15.14
N SER A 163 12.00 -8.02 15.35
CA SER A 163 12.33 -9.43 15.15
C SER A 163 12.46 -10.12 16.51
N ILE A 164 11.97 -11.35 16.61
CA ILE A 164 11.96 -12.12 17.86
C ILE A 164 12.76 -13.41 17.66
N LEU A 165 13.60 -13.73 18.63
CA LEU A 165 14.31 -15.01 18.71
C LEU A 165 13.63 -15.88 19.76
N VAL A 166 13.23 -17.08 19.37
CA VAL A 166 12.47 -18.03 20.17
C VAL A 166 13.28 -19.30 20.38
N SER A 167 13.19 -19.87 21.58
CA SER A 167 13.80 -21.15 21.91
C SER A 167 13.09 -22.27 21.15
N SER A 168 13.83 -22.98 20.30
CA SER A 168 13.39 -24.30 19.81
C SER A 168 13.68 -25.43 20.80
N GLN A 169 14.18 -25.09 22.00
CA GLN A 169 14.69 -26.00 23.02
C GLN A 169 15.78 -26.93 22.49
N LYS A 170 16.91 -27.04 23.18
CA LYS A 170 17.90 -28.05 22.85
C LYS A 170 17.24 -29.41 23.08
N ILE A 171 17.02 -30.15 22.00
CA ILE A 171 16.44 -31.50 22.07
C ILE A 171 17.47 -32.37 22.79
N VAL A 172 17.19 -32.64 24.07
CA VAL A 172 18.01 -33.51 24.90
C VAL A 172 17.67 -34.98 24.60
N ASP A 173 16.43 -35.25 24.19
CA ASP A 173 15.96 -36.58 23.78
C ASP A 173 15.08 -36.48 22.51
N PRO A 174 15.53 -37.00 21.35
CA PRO A 174 14.77 -37.01 20.10
C PRO A 174 13.50 -37.89 20.17
N SER A 175 13.26 -38.57 21.29
CA SER A 175 12.11 -39.42 21.52
C SER A 175 10.92 -38.67 22.16
N THR A 176 10.97 -37.34 22.27
CA THR A 176 9.90 -36.52 22.88
C THR A 176 9.39 -35.43 21.94
N MET A 177 8.07 -35.22 21.94
CA MET A 177 7.38 -34.32 21.03
C MET A 177 7.69 -32.85 21.37
N PRO A 178 8.24 -32.06 20.44
CA PRO A 178 8.42 -30.62 20.67
C PRO A 178 7.08 -29.87 20.69
N ASN A 179 7.05 -28.70 21.34
CA ASN A 179 5.83 -27.90 21.45
C ASN A 179 5.59 -27.04 20.21
N LEU A 180 4.94 -27.53 19.15
CA LEU A 180 4.74 -26.70 17.94
C LEU A 180 3.64 -25.62 18.06
N ILE A 181 3.00 -25.46 19.22
CA ILE A 181 1.88 -24.53 19.40
C ILE A 181 2.37 -23.08 19.23
N GLY A 182 1.63 -22.25 18.48
CA GLY A 182 1.98 -20.85 18.24
C GLY A 182 2.96 -20.60 17.09
N LEU A 183 3.52 -21.66 16.50
CA LEU A 183 4.35 -21.60 15.30
C LEU A 183 3.50 -21.41 14.04
N ASP A 184 4.08 -20.83 12.99
CA ASP A 184 3.48 -20.88 11.66
C ASP A 184 3.56 -22.32 11.10
N LEU A 185 2.62 -22.70 10.24
CA LEU A 185 2.59 -23.99 9.56
C LEU A 185 3.93 -24.30 8.86
N ASN A 186 4.52 -23.32 8.16
CA ASN A 186 5.72 -23.54 7.39
C ASN A 186 6.94 -23.74 8.31
N ASP A 187 7.04 -22.93 9.38
CA ASP A 187 8.09 -23.08 10.39
C ASP A 187 7.99 -24.43 11.11
N SER A 188 6.76 -24.84 11.44
CA SER A 188 6.48 -26.14 12.06
C SER A 188 6.93 -27.30 11.19
N LYS A 189 6.69 -27.21 9.87
CA LYS A 189 7.11 -28.22 8.91
C LYS A 189 8.63 -28.34 8.85
N VAL A 190 9.33 -27.21 8.75
CA VAL A 190 10.81 -27.18 8.73
C VAL A 190 11.37 -27.81 10.01
N LEU A 191 10.81 -27.48 11.16
CA LEU A 191 11.25 -28.02 12.44
C LEU A 191 11.01 -29.53 12.54
N LEU A 192 9.84 -30.03 12.12
CA LEU A 192 9.52 -31.46 12.07
C LEU A 192 10.52 -32.22 11.18
N GLU A 193 10.83 -31.69 9.99
CA GLU A 193 11.81 -32.30 9.07
C GLU A 193 13.22 -32.33 9.68
N GLN A 194 13.64 -31.24 10.35
CA GLN A 194 14.96 -31.14 10.98
C GLN A 194 15.18 -32.19 12.07
N ILE A 195 14.11 -32.61 12.75
CA ILE A 195 14.15 -33.60 13.83
C ILE A 195 13.78 -35.02 13.36
N GLY A 196 13.61 -35.22 12.04
CA GLY A 196 13.34 -36.52 11.44
C GLY A 196 11.91 -37.02 11.68
N LEU A 197 10.95 -36.11 11.82
CA LEU A 197 9.52 -36.39 11.88
C LEU A 197 8.84 -35.96 10.59
N SER A 198 7.65 -36.49 10.34
CA SER A 198 6.87 -36.17 9.14
C SER A 198 5.62 -35.39 9.49
N LEU A 199 5.22 -34.46 8.62
CA LEU A 199 3.91 -33.83 8.73
C LEU A 199 2.82 -34.83 8.36
N GLY A 200 1.89 -35.07 9.29
CA GLY A 200 0.72 -35.94 9.12
C GLY A 200 -0.52 -35.19 8.67
N LYS A 201 -1.67 -35.52 9.28
CA LYS A 201 -2.96 -34.90 8.93
C LYS A 201 -3.02 -33.46 9.46
N THR A 202 -3.40 -32.52 8.60
CA THR A 202 -3.71 -31.15 9.00
C THR A 202 -5.22 -30.95 9.06
N SER A 203 -5.71 -30.43 10.18
CA SER A 203 -7.09 -29.97 10.34
C SER A 203 -7.10 -28.47 10.65
N TYR A 204 -8.26 -27.84 10.49
CA TYR A 204 -8.41 -26.41 10.64
C TYR A 204 -9.41 -26.11 11.75
N SER A 205 -9.11 -25.08 12.53
CA SER A 205 -10.03 -24.48 13.51
C SER A 205 -9.94 -22.96 13.38
N GLU A 206 -10.82 -22.24 14.08
CA GLU A 206 -10.89 -20.79 14.03
C GLU A 206 -10.75 -20.23 15.44
N ASP A 207 -9.75 -19.36 15.59
CA ASP A 207 -9.53 -18.54 16.78
C ASP A 207 -9.20 -17.12 16.33
N SER A 208 -10.04 -16.17 16.71
CA SER A 208 -9.89 -14.75 16.37
C SER A 208 -8.75 -14.06 17.11
N THR A 209 -8.23 -14.68 18.17
CA THR A 209 -7.10 -14.17 18.95
C THR A 209 -5.75 -14.57 18.37
N LEU A 210 -5.74 -15.56 17.48
CA LEU A 210 -4.52 -16.08 16.86
C LEU A 210 -4.38 -15.59 15.40
N PRO A 211 -3.15 -15.39 14.91
CA PRO A 211 -2.91 -15.17 13.48
C PRO A 211 -3.34 -16.37 12.62
N VAL A 212 -3.68 -16.10 11.37
CA VAL A 212 -3.91 -17.14 10.34
C VAL A 212 -2.63 -17.99 10.19
N ASN A 213 -2.80 -19.29 9.91
CA ASN A 213 -1.76 -20.30 9.76
C ASN A 213 -0.96 -20.65 11.02
N THR A 214 -1.41 -20.18 12.19
CA THR A 214 -0.80 -20.56 13.47
C THR A 214 -1.22 -21.96 13.91
N VAL A 215 -0.28 -22.80 14.35
CA VAL A 215 -0.57 -24.11 14.95
C VAL A 215 -1.22 -23.93 16.31
N MET A 216 -2.41 -24.50 16.49
CA MET A 216 -3.20 -24.42 17.72
C MET A 216 -2.97 -25.62 18.62
N SER A 217 -2.81 -26.81 18.04
CA SER A 217 -2.55 -28.04 18.78
C SER A 217 -1.91 -29.10 17.91
N THR A 218 -1.24 -30.06 18.55
CA THR A 218 -0.60 -31.19 17.88
C THR A 218 -1.08 -32.52 18.45
N ASN A 219 -0.97 -33.58 17.65
CA ASN A 219 -1.12 -34.95 18.10
C ASN A 219 0.02 -35.82 17.52
N PRO A 220 0.89 -36.44 18.33
CA PRO A 220 0.99 -36.39 19.81
C PRO A 220 1.10 -34.98 20.43
N ALA A 221 0.71 -34.87 21.70
CA ALA A 221 0.79 -33.61 22.44
C ALA A 221 2.24 -33.26 22.80
N PRO A 222 2.58 -31.97 23.02
CA PRO A 222 3.92 -31.57 23.44
C PRO A 222 4.40 -32.35 24.69
N GLY A 223 5.63 -32.86 24.63
CA GLY A 223 6.24 -33.67 25.70
C GLY A 223 5.89 -35.16 25.67
N GLU A 224 4.95 -35.61 24.83
CA GLU A 224 4.66 -37.04 24.66
C GLU A 224 5.79 -37.78 23.94
N LYS A 225 5.88 -39.09 24.17
CA LYS A 225 6.88 -39.91 23.49
C LYS A 225 6.54 -40.09 22.01
N ILE A 226 7.55 -39.93 21.17
CA ILE A 226 7.46 -40.06 19.72
C ILE A 226 8.50 -41.04 19.20
N ASN A 227 8.12 -41.75 18.14
CA ASN A 227 9.03 -42.63 17.40
C ASN A 227 9.70 -41.86 16.27
N LYS A 228 10.92 -42.28 15.91
CA LYS A 228 11.63 -41.74 14.74
C LYS A 228 10.78 -41.89 13.49
N GLY A 229 10.62 -40.82 12.70
CA GLY A 229 9.82 -40.82 11.49
C GLY A 229 8.31 -40.81 11.71
N GLN A 230 7.82 -40.69 12.95
CA GLN A 230 6.39 -40.63 13.23
C GLN A 230 5.75 -39.41 12.55
N SER A 231 4.54 -39.61 12.03
CA SER A 231 3.73 -38.54 11.46
C SER A 231 2.98 -37.77 12.54
N ILE A 232 3.11 -36.45 12.53
CA ILE A 232 2.49 -35.55 13.52
C ILE A 232 1.31 -34.82 12.90
N SER A 233 0.14 -34.91 13.53
CA SER A 233 -1.04 -34.19 13.07
C SER A 233 -1.11 -32.81 13.71
N LEU A 234 -1.49 -31.79 12.94
CA LEU A 234 -1.57 -30.39 13.38
C LEU A 234 -3.00 -29.86 13.22
N VAL A 235 -3.46 -29.09 14.19
CA VAL A 235 -4.66 -28.24 14.06
C VAL A 235 -4.18 -26.81 13.83
N ILE A 236 -4.64 -26.17 12.76
CA ILE A 236 -4.14 -24.87 12.30
C ILE A 236 -5.27 -23.86 12.36
N ASN A 237 -4.97 -22.66 12.84
CA ASN A 237 -5.89 -21.54 12.80
C ASN A 237 -6.06 -21.07 11.36
N ARG A 238 -7.28 -21.16 10.81
CA ARG A 238 -7.60 -20.56 9.51
C ARG A 238 -7.91 -19.05 9.63
N GLY A 239 -7.93 -18.54 10.87
CA GLY A 239 -8.44 -17.23 11.24
C GLY A 239 -9.94 -17.12 10.96
N VAL A 240 -10.56 -16.03 11.41
CA VAL A 240 -11.86 -15.64 10.87
C VAL A 240 -11.63 -15.38 9.39
N GLN A 241 -12.14 -16.26 8.54
CA GLN A 241 -12.31 -15.91 7.14
C GLN A 241 -13.03 -14.57 7.15
N ALA A 242 -12.41 -13.53 6.59
CA ALA A 242 -13.17 -12.36 6.19
C ALA A 242 -14.24 -12.92 5.27
N LYS A 243 -15.44 -13.18 5.82
CA LYS A 243 -16.62 -13.51 5.08
C LYS A 243 -16.63 -12.42 4.03
N LYS A 244 -16.39 -12.77 2.75
CA LYS A 244 -16.49 -11.83 1.64
C LYS A 244 -17.92 -11.30 1.74
N THR A 245 -18.05 -10.19 2.44
CA THR A 245 -19.28 -9.43 2.68
C THR A 245 -19.24 -8.20 1.77
N GLY A 246 -18.54 -8.34 0.64
CA GLY A 246 -18.89 -7.61 -0.56
C GLY A 246 -19.77 -8.53 -1.40
N PRO A 247 -20.86 -8.01 -1.99
CA PRO A 247 -21.67 -8.80 -2.92
C PRO A 247 -20.75 -9.38 -4.00
N SER A 248 -20.97 -10.64 -4.37
CA SER A 248 -20.19 -11.24 -5.45
C SER A 248 -20.38 -10.42 -6.73
N VAL A 249 -19.41 -10.43 -7.65
CA VAL A 249 -19.58 -9.76 -8.95
C VAL A 249 -20.86 -10.25 -9.64
N GLU A 250 -21.20 -11.52 -9.45
CA GLU A 250 -22.45 -12.13 -9.94
C GLU A 250 -23.69 -11.55 -9.23
N GLU A 251 -23.63 -11.29 -7.92
CA GLU A 251 -24.70 -10.67 -7.15
C GLU A 251 -24.90 -9.19 -7.53
N ILE A 252 -23.82 -8.44 -7.75
CA ILE A 252 -23.86 -7.06 -8.27
C ILE A 252 -24.46 -7.05 -9.69
N ILE A 253 -24.04 -7.98 -10.57
CA ILE A 253 -24.57 -8.10 -11.93
C ILE A 253 -26.06 -8.45 -11.90
N ASN A 254 -26.47 -9.36 -11.02
CA ASN A 254 -27.86 -9.78 -10.91
C ASN A 254 -28.75 -8.67 -10.32
N GLU A 255 -28.28 -7.94 -9.30
CA GLU A 255 -28.97 -6.74 -8.80
C GLU A 255 -29.05 -5.64 -9.87
N THR A 256 -27.97 -5.41 -10.62
CA THR A 256 -27.94 -4.41 -11.69
C THR A 256 -28.91 -4.78 -12.81
N ASN A 257 -28.94 -6.04 -13.25
CA ASN A 257 -29.86 -6.53 -14.27
C ASN A 257 -31.31 -6.47 -13.81
N LYS A 258 -31.59 -6.85 -12.55
CA LYS A 258 -32.92 -6.72 -11.95
C LYS A 258 -33.37 -5.26 -11.83
N ASN A 259 -32.44 -4.34 -11.55
CA ASN A 259 -32.73 -2.91 -11.51
C ASN A 259 -32.93 -2.31 -12.91
N ILE A 260 -32.26 -2.84 -13.93
CA ILE A 260 -32.46 -2.46 -15.34
C ILE A 260 -33.84 -2.92 -15.84
N GLU A 261 -34.27 -4.13 -15.48
CA GLU A 261 -35.62 -4.62 -15.82
C GLU A 261 -36.73 -3.85 -15.07
N ASN A 262 -36.46 -3.36 -13.85
CA ASN A 262 -37.51 -2.74 -13.02
C ASN A 262 -37.57 -1.21 -13.08
N ASN A 263 -36.58 -0.49 -13.63
CA ASN A 263 -36.57 0.98 -13.59
C ASN A 263 -36.61 1.66 -14.97
N GLU A 264 -37.73 2.34 -15.19
CA GLU A 264 -37.92 3.58 -15.95
C GLU A 264 -37.78 3.52 -17.47
N ILE A 265 -36.90 2.69 -18.04
CA ILE A 265 -36.66 2.70 -19.50
C ILE A 265 -37.85 2.13 -20.28
N GLU A 266 -38.43 1.00 -19.86
CA GLU A 266 -39.62 0.45 -20.55
C GLU A 266 -40.84 1.37 -20.41
N ASN A 267 -41.05 1.98 -19.25
CA ASN A 267 -42.15 2.92 -19.06
C ASN A 267 -41.95 4.19 -19.91
N ILE A 268 -40.73 4.72 -20.00
CA ILE A 268 -40.42 5.86 -20.87
C ILE A 268 -40.56 5.48 -22.35
N ILE A 269 -40.14 4.29 -22.76
CA ILE A 269 -40.32 3.80 -24.14
C ILE A 269 -41.80 3.67 -24.46
N ASN A 270 -42.60 3.05 -23.58
CA ASN A 270 -44.03 2.87 -23.78
C ASN A 270 -44.79 4.20 -23.76
N GLU A 271 -44.45 5.14 -22.87
CA GLU A 271 -44.99 6.50 -22.91
C GLU A 271 -44.60 7.25 -24.18
N THR A 272 -43.37 7.06 -24.66
CA THR A 272 -42.89 7.72 -25.88
C THR A 272 -43.57 7.14 -27.12
N LEU A 273 -43.76 5.82 -27.19
CA LEU A 273 -44.51 5.14 -28.25
C LEU A 273 -45.97 5.59 -28.26
N ASN A 274 -46.64 5.65 -27.10
CA ASN A 274 -48.00 6.17 -26.98
C ASN A 274 -48.12 7.64 -27.45
N LYS A 275 -47.12 8.48 -27.13
CA LYS A 275 -47.06 9.88 -27.61
C LYS A 275 -46.86 9.98 -29.12
N ILE A 276 -46.12 9.06 -29.73
CA ILE A 276 -45.94 8.98 -31.20
C ILE A 276 -47.25 8.55 -31.87
N GLU A 277 -47.92 7.53 -31.33
CA GLU A 277 -49.17 6.99 -31.89
C GLU A 277 -50.33 8.01 -31.82
N GLN A 278 -50.38 8.82 -30.76
CA GLN A 278 -51.31 9.95 -30.66
C GLN A 278 -51.00 11.06 -31.67
N ARG A 279 -49.71 11.30 -31.98
CA ARG A 279 -49.30 12.31 -32.98
C ARG A 279 -49.72 11.93 -34.40
N ASP A 280 -49.62 10.64 -34.75
CA ASP A 280 -49.99 10.16 -36.07
C ASP A 280 -51.51 10.09 -36.27
N ASN A 281 -52.28 9.80 -35.21
CA ASN A 281 -53.74 9.89 -35.24
C ASN A 281 -54.27 11.33 -35.40
N VAL A 282 -53.58 12.34 -34.83
CA VAL A 282 -53.96 13.75 -35.01
C VAL A 282 -53.66 14.25 -36.43
N LYS A 283 -52.58 13.78 -37.07
CA LYS A 283 -52.26 14.13 -38.47
C LYS A 283 -53.25 13.53 -39.47
N ASN A 284 -53.74 12.31 -39.24
CA ASN A 284 -54.69 11.65 -40.12
C ASN A 284 -56.12 12.24 -40.04
N ASN A 285 -56.47 12.91 -38.94
CA ASN A 285 -57.77 13.56 -38.77
C ASN A 285 -57.83 15.03 -39.23
N GLN A 286 -56.72 15.64 -39.67
CA GLN A 286 -56.71 17.01 -40.20
C GLN A 286 -56.45 17.10 -41.72
N GLY A 287 -56.28 15.97 -42.41
CA GLY A 287 -56.06 15.91 -43.86
C GLY A 287 -57.31 15.61 -44.71
N GLY A 288 -58.51 15.64 -44.12
CA GLY A 288 -59.74 15.12 -44.73
C GLY A 288 -60.93 16.06 -44.69
N GLN A 289 -60.76 17.37 -44.93
CA GLN A 289 -61.89 18.23 -45.27
C GLN A 289 -61.43 19.50 -45.98
N ASN A 290 -62.05 19.77 -47.14
CA ASN A 290 -62.04 20.99 -47.97
C ASN A 290 -61.27 20.88 -49.30
N ASP A 291 -61.93 20.34 -50.33
CA ASP A 291 -61.99 20.99 -51.66
C ASP A 291 -63.12 20.39 -52.51
N ALA A 292 -64.21 21.15 -52.66
CA ALA A 292 -65.20 20.99 -53.71
C ALA A 292 -65.86 22.36 -54.00
N GLY A 293 -65.77 22.80 -55.25
CA GLY A 293 -66.46 23.97 -55.80
C GLY A 293 -65.47 25.08 -56.21
N GLU A 294 -65.05 25.11 -57.48
CA GLU A 294 -65.63 26.00 -58.50
C GLU A 294 -65.22 27.47 -58.30
N SER A 295 -64.80 28.25 -59.30
CA SER A 295 -64.79 28.09 -60.75
C SER A 295 -64.11 29.35 -61.34
N ASN A 296 -63.63 29.20 -62.57
CA ASN A 296 -63.69 30.20 -63.65
C ASN A 296 -62.90 31.52 -63.59
N THR A 297 -62.29 31.78 -64.76
CA THR A 297 -61.93 33.09 -65.37
C THR A 297 -60.91 33.96 -64.61
N GLY A 298 -59.87 34.52 -65.22
CA GLY A 298 -59.74 35.01 -66.59
C GLY A 298 -59.38 36.50 -66.51
N ASN A 299 -58.31 36.88 -67.23
CA ASN A 299 -57.66 38.19 -67.36
C ASN A 299 -56.78 38.68 -66.20
#